data_AF-A0A7J2YXG5-F1
#
_entry.id   AF-A0A7J2YXG5-F1
#
_cell.length_a   1.000
_cell.length_b   1.000
_cell.length_c   1.000
_cell.angle_alpha   90.00
_cell.angle_beta   90.00
_cell.angle_gamma   90.00
#
_symmetry.space_group_name_H-M   'P 1'
#
loop_
_entity.id
_entity.type
_entity.pdbx_description
1 polymer ?
#
loop_
_entity_poly.entity_id
_entity_poly.type
_entity_poly.pdbx_seq_one_letter_code
_entity_poly.pdbx_strand_id
1 'polypeptide(L)' 'MKHNVSITMDQKLFRELENIRGREKRSNFIEYLIVEGLKAHTAQNKQQTQTPIIISPVSKKKEIVG' A
#
# COMPACT_ATOMS: atom_id res chain seq x y z
N MET A 1 10.01 19.37 -13.48
CA MET A 1 9.74 18.59 -14.70
C MET A 1 8.34 18.04 -14.62
N LYS A 2 7.58 18.07 -15.72
CA LYS A 2 6.28 17.38 -15.78
C LYS A 2 6.52 15.95 -16.27
N HIS A 3 6.05 14.96 -15.51
CA HIS A 3 6.11 13.56 -15.89
C HIS A 3 4.71 13.14 -16.33
N ASN A 4 4.59 12.59 -17.54
CA ASN A 4 3.33 12.09 -18.05
C ASN A 4 3.25 10.60 -17.75
N VAL A 5 2.13 10.16 -17.16
CA VAL A 5 1.85 8.76 -16.88
C VAL A 5 0.52 8.41 -17.53
N SER A 6 0.49 7.30 -18.27
CA SER A 6 -0.74 6.70 -18.79
C SER A 6 -1.13 5.53 -17.90
N ILE A 7 -2.38 5.49 -17.47
CA ILE A 7 -2.90 4.44 -16.58
C ILE A 7 -4.06 3.76 -17.29
N THR A 8 -3.97 2.44 -17.41
CA THR A 8 -5.10 1.60 -17.83
C THR A 8 -5.90 1.22 -16.60
N MET A 9 -7.22 1.38 -16.67
CA MET A 9 -8.12 1.10 -15.55
C MET A 9 -9.37 0.37 -16.05
N ASP A 10 -9.91 -0.50 -15.20
CA ASP A 10 -11.20 -1.12 -15.42
C ASP A 10 -12.30 -0.06 -15.63
N GLN A 11 -13.22 -0.35 -16.56
CA GLN A 11 -14.25 0.61 -16.96
C GLN A 11 -15.27 0.88 -15.85
N LYS A 12 -15.58 -0.12 -15.02
CA LYS A 12 -16.50 0.05 -13.89
C LYS A 12 -15.86 0.92 -12.83
N LEU A 13 -14.61 0.65 -12.46
CA LEU A 13 -13.87 1.48 -11.52
C LEU A 13 -13.76 2.93 -12.03
N PHE A 14 -13.44 3.12 -13.32
CA PHE A 14 -13.39 4.46 -13.91
C PHE A 14 -14.73 5.21 -13.78
N ARG A 15 -15.86 4.54 -13.99
CA ARG A 15 -17.19 5.15 -13.82
C ARG A 15 -17.48 5.52 -12.37
N GLU A 16 -17.11 4.67 -11.43
CA GLU A 16 -17.25 4.97 -10.00
C GLU A 16 -16.44 6.21 -9.61
N LEU A 17 -15.20 6.32 -10.10
CA LEU A 17 -14.37 7.51 -9.90
C LEU A 17 -14.99 8.76 -10.50
N GLU A 18 -15.53 8.70 -11.72
CA GLU A 18 -16.18 9.86 -12.36
C GLU A 18 -17.46 10.28 -11.60
N ASN A 19 -18.19 9.34 -11.01
CA ASN A 19 -19.35 9.65 -10.19
C ASN A 19 -18.96 10.36 -8.88
N ILE A 20 -17.86 9.97 -8.25
CA ILE A 20 -17.37 10.57 -7.00
C ILE A 20 -16.69 11.92 -7.25
N ARG A 21 -15.95 12.06 -8.36
CA ARG A 21 -15.21 13.27 -8.75
C ARG A 21 -16.07 14.53 -8.76
N GLY A 22 -17.36 14.41 -9.13
CA GLY A 22 -18.23 15.56 -9.31
C GLY A 22 -17.71 16.56 -10.35
N ARG A 23 -17.47 17.81 -9.92
CA ARG A 23 -17.03 18.91 -10.81
C ARG A 23 -15.51 19.07 -10.94
N GLU A 24 -14.71 18.30 -10.20
CA GLU A 24 -13.25 18.46 -10.18
C GLU A 24 -12.59 17.94 -11.47
N LYS A 25 -11.54 18.56 -12.02
CA LYS A 25 -10.89 18.04 -13.24
C LYS A 25 -10.33 16.63 -13.02
N ARG A 26 -10.52 15.74 -14.01
CA ARG A 26 -10.07 14.33 -13.95
C ARG A 26 -8.61 14.19 -13.55
N SER A 27 -7.71 14.95 -14.15
CA SER A 27 -6.28 14.90 -13.82
C SER A 27 -6.02 15.19 -12.34
N ASN A 28 -6.66 16.23 -11.80
CA ASN A 28 -6.50 16.65 -10.41
C ASN A 28 -7.05 15.60 -9.46
N PHE A 29 -8.23 15.06 -9.77
CA PHE A 29 -8.86 14.03 -8.95
C PHE A 29 -8.02 12.74 -8.90
N ILE A 30 -7.51 12.29 -10.06
CA ILE A 30 -6.63 11.10 -10.11
C ILE A 30 -5.32 11.36 -9.37
N GLU A 31 -4.72 12.54 -9.51
CA GLU A 31 -3.51 12.92 -8.77
C GLU A 31 -3.75 12.88 -7.26
N TYR A 32 -4.88 13.43 -6.79
CA TYR A 32 -5.28 13.38 -5.38
C TYR A 32 -5.39 11.94 -4.87
N LEU A 33 -6.07 11.06 -5.62
CA LEU A 33 -6.21 9.65 -5.23
C LEU A 33 -4.86 8.92 -5.15
N ILE A 34 -3.94 9.20 -6.07
CA ILE A 34 -2.59 8.61 -6.05
C ILE A 34 -1.83 9.08 -4.81
N VAL A 35 -1.86 10.37 -4.51
CA VAL A 35 -1.19 10.95 -3.34
C VAL A 35 -1.72 10.36 -2.04
N GLU A 36 -3.05 10.30 -1.88
CA GLU A 36 -3.67 9.74 -0.68
C GLU A 36 -3.42 8.24 -0.55
N GLY A 37 -3.46 7.50 -1.67
CA GLY A 37 -3.11 6.08 -1.70
C GLY A 37 -1.66 5.81 -1.25
N LEU A 38 -0.70 6.63 -1.71
CA LEU A 38 0.71 6.53 -1.30
C LEU A 38 0.91 6.82 0.19
N LYS A 39 0.23 7.84 0.72
CA LYS A 39 0.26 8.16 2.16
C LYS A 39 -0.28 7.02 3.00
N ALA A 40 -1.44 6.48 2.62
CA ALA A 40 -2.08 5.37 3.32
C ALA A 40 -1.20 4.12 3.32
N HIS A 41 -0.65 3.75 2.15
CA HIS A 41 0.26 2.61 2.02
C HIS A 41 1.53 2.78 2.87
N THR A 42 2.10 3.99 2.90
CA THR A 42 3.30 4.27 3.70
C THR A 42 3.01 4.20 5.19
N ALA A 43 1.85 4.70 5.63
CA ALA A 43 1.42 4.62 7.02
C ALA A 43 1.22 3.18 7.49
N GLN A 44 0.63 2.32 6.66
CA GLN A 44 0.45 0.90 6.95
C GLN A 44 1.78 0.14 7.07
N ASN A 45 2.74 0.40 6.18
CA ASN A 45 4.06 -0.23 6.26
C ASN A 45 4.86 0.17 7.51
N LYS A 46 4.69 1.40 8.01
CA LYS A 46 5.30 1.83 9.28
C LYS A 46 4.70 1.14 10.51
N GLN A 47 3.47 0.63 10.42
CA GLN A 47 2.81 -0.11 11.50
C GLN A 47 3.19 -1.60 11.50
N GLN A 48 3.63 -2.16 10.36
CA GLN A 48 4.07 -3.56 10.27
C GLN A 48 5.52 -3.79 10.73
N THR A 49 6.34 -2.75 10.89
CA THR A 49 7.73 -2.87 11.39
C THR A 49 7.85 -2.81 12.93
N GLN A 50 6.73 -2.78 13.66
CA GLN A 50 6.71 -2.81 15.13
C GLN A 50 6.03 -4.09 15.66
N THR A 51 6.36 -5.26 15.12
CA THR A 51 6.30 -6.49 15.93
C THR A 51 7.66 -6.66 16.61
N PRO A 52 7.75 -6.60 17.96
CA PRO A 52 8.98 -6.96 18.65
C PRO A 52 9.31 -8.42 18.29
N ILE A 53 10.51 -8.64 17.77
CA ILE A 53 11.05 -9.97 17.55
C ILE A 53 11.21 -10.60 18.94
N ILE A 54 10.24 -11.40 19.37
CA ILE A 54 10.40 -12.27 20.54
C ILE A 54 11.33 -13.41 20.09
N ILE A 55 12.62 -13.25 20.36
CA ILE A 55 13.60 -14.32 20.18
C ILE A 55 13.37 -15.33 21.31
N SER A 56 12.53 -16.34 21.09
CA SER A 56 12.48 -17.52 21.96
C SER A 56 13.75 -18.36 21.72
N PRO A 57 14.54 -18.69 22.76
CA PRO A 57 15.74 -19.50 22.58
C PRO A 57 15.36 -20.93 22.16
N VAL A 58 15.88 -21.38 21.02
CA VAL A 58 15.70 -22.74 20.52
C VAL A 58 16.32 -23.74 21.51
N SER A 59 15.52 -24.67 22.03
CA SER A 59 16.01 -25.75 22.89
C SER A 59 17.00 -26.62 22.14
N LYS A 60 18.26 -26.67 22.60
CA LYS A 60 19.24 -27.68 22.14
C LYS A 60 18.74 -29.07 22.51
N LYS A 61 18.30 -29.87 21.53
CA LYS A 61 18.25 -31.33 21.70
C LYS A 61 19.70 -31.83 21.78
N LYS A 62 20.09 -32.31 22.95
CA LYS A 62 21.34 -33.02 23.18
C LYS A 62 21.17 -34.44 22.66
N GLU A 63 21.79 -34.75 21.52
CA GLU A 63 21.98 -36.14 21.08
C GLU A 63 22.77 -36.88 22.17
N ILE A 64 22.14 -37.93 22.71
CA ILE A 64 22.77 -38.95 23.55
C ILE A 64 23.15 -40.09 22.62
N VAL A 65 24.46 -40.22 22.35
CA VAL A 65 25.02 -41.42 21.74
C VAL A 65 25.41 -42.34 22.89
N GLY A 66 24.81 -43.52 22.93
CA GLY A 66 25.12 -44.63 23.82
C GLY A 66 25.11 -45.92 23.01
#